data_AF-A0A1C6JUH9-F1
#
_entry.id   AF-A0A1C6JUH9-F1
#
_cell.length_a   1.000
_cell.length_b   1.000
_cell.length_c   1.000
_cell.angle_alpha   90.00
_cell.angle_beta   90.00
_cell.angle_gamma   90.00
#
_symmetry.space_group_name_H-M   'P 1'
#
loop_
_entity.id
_entity.type
_entity.pdbx_description
1 polymer ?
#
loop_
_entity_poly.entity_id
_entity_poly.type
_entity_poly.pdbx_seq_one_letter_code
_entity_poly.pdbx_strand_id
1 'polypeptide(L)'
;MKTPLNVFYSTVQLLEKTRKVNEEKFSKVYDKYSSSLKVNSKRMLRIINNIVDTTRIDTGEFRADFGNYEIVSLVEDVAMSTVSFAKSKNISIEFDTNVEEHYIKYDPSMIEKIVLNLISNSIKYTKYSKYGGIIKIDIILEEKWIKILFEDNGIGIPLEMKDKIFDRFLRLDNSLRRLNEGVE
;
A
#
# COMPACT_ATOMS: atom_id res chain seq x y z
N MET A 1 5.86 13.32 -7.52
CA MET A 1 7.19 12.79 -7.95
C MET A 1 8.36 13.65 -7.48
N LYS A 2 8.26 15.00 -7.45
CA LYS A 2 9.37 15.88 -7.02
C LYS A 2 9.88 15.60 -5.59
N THR A 3 9.00 15.31 -4.63
CA THR A 3 9.37 15.15 -3.21
C THR A 3 10.32 13.98 -2.92
N PRO A 4 10.06 12.72 -3.33
CA PRO A 4 10.99 11.61 -3.07
C PRO A 4 12.31 11.75 -3.81
N LEU A 5 12.31 12.28 -5.03
CA LEU A 5 13.53 12.54 -5.80
C LEU A 5 14.39 13.64 -5.15
N ASN A 6 13.77 14.72 -4.66
CA ASN A 6 14.47 15.79 -3.98
C ASN A 6 15.11 15.32 -2.67
N VAL A 7 14.44 14.44 -1.91
CA VAL A 7 14.99 13.82 -0.69
C VAL A 7 16.16 12.91 -1.03
N PHE A 8 16.06 12.12 -2.11
CA PHE A 8 17.15 11.29 -2.58
C PHE A 8 18.38 12.15 -2.95
N TYR A 9 18.17 13.15 -3.82
CA TYR A 9 19.21 14.03 -4.30
C TYR A 9 19.90 14.82 -3.17
N SER A 10 19.13 15.43 -2.26
CA SER A 10 19.71 16.19 -1.14
C SER A 10 20.51 15.33 -0.16
N THR A 11 20.07 14.09 0.06
CA THR A 11 20.81 13.12 0.90
C THR A 11 22.12 12.70 0.23
N VAL A 12 22.11 12.45 -1.09
CA VAL A 12 23.32 12.17 -1.86
C VAL A 12 24.29 13.35 -1.79
N GLN A 13 23.81 14.58 -1.98
CA GLN A 13 24.64 15.79 -1.83
C GLN A 13 25.23 15.94 -0.43
N LEU A 14 24.47 15.62 0.61
CA LEU A 14 24.95 15.66 1.99
C LEU A 14 26.06 14.62 2.21
N LEU A 15 25.90 13.40 1.71
CA LEU A 15 26.90 12.34 1.77
C LEU A 15 28.19 12.72 1.02
N GLU A 16 28.07 13.29 -0.18
CA GLU A 16 29.23 13.79 -0.93
C GLU A 16 29.98 14.90 -0.19
N LYS A 17 29.23 15.81 0.44
CA LYS A 17 29.81 16.91 1.23
C LYS A 17 30.51 16.38 2.47
N THR A 18 29.93 15.43 3.20
CA THR A 18 30.55 14.90 4.42
C THR A 18 31.73 13.98 4.13
N ARG A 19 31.71 13.24 3.01
CA ARG A 19 32.85 12.44 2.54
C ARG A 19 34.12 13.28 2.37
N LYS A 20 33.98 14.54 1.92
CA LYS A 20 35.10 15.48 1.75
C LYS A 20 35.62 16.08 3.06
N VAL A 21 34.89 15.93 4.17
CA VAL A 21 35.24 16.53 5.47
C VAL A 21 36.02 15.54 6.33
N ASN A 22 35.44 14.39 6.67
CA ASN A 22 36.12 13.26 7.31
C ASN A 22 35.25 11.98 7.25
N GLU A 23 35.87 10.82 7.47
CA GLU A 23 35.21 9.50 7.43
C GLU A 23 34.16 9.32 8.53
N GLU A 24 34.41 9.82 9.75
CA GLU A 24 33.50 9.65 10.88
C GLU A 24 32.14 10.34 10.64
N LYS A 25 32.16 11.55 10.08
CA LYS A 25 30.98 12.35 9.73
C LYS A 25 30.25 11.76 8.54
N PHE A 26 30.97 11.17 7.59
CA PHE A 26 30.38 10.40 6.51
C PHE A 26 29.60 9.19 7.05
N SER A 27 30.24 8.35 7.88
CA SER A 27 29.60 7.16 8.46
C SER A 27 28.33 7.52 9.22
N LYS A 28 28.40 8.53 10.10
CA LYS A 28 27.23 9.00 10.88
C LYS A 28 26.06 9.44 10.00
N VAL A 29 26.32 10.13 8.89
CA VAL A 29 25.28 10.54 7.95
C VAL A 29 24.77 9.35 7.15
N TYR A 30 25.65 8.45 6.70
CA TYR A 30 25.25 7.25 5.97
C TYR A 30 24.33 6.37 6.82
N ASP A 31 24.69 6.06 8.06
CA ASP A 31 23.89 5.22 8.95
C ASP A 31 22.53 5.84 9.24
N LYS A 32 22.50 7.18 9.40
CA LYS A 32 21.27 7.92 9.65
C LYS A 32 20.29 7.90 8.46
N TYR A 33 20.79 7.95 7.22
CA TYR A 33 19.93 8.17 6.05
C TYR A 33 19.84 6.98 5.07
N SER A 34 20.71 5.97 5.17
CA SER A 34 20.73 4.82 4.25
C SER A 34 19.41 4.06 4.20
N SER A 35 18.76 3.85 5.35
CA SER A 35 17.43 3.24 5.44
C SER A 35 16.37 4.09 4.74
N SER A 36 16.41 5.41 4.91
CA SER A 36 15.49 6.33 4.24
C SER A 36 15.70 6.32 2.72
N LEU A 37 16.95 6.31 2.24
CA LEU A 37 17.27 6.19 0.82
C LEU A 37 16.68 4.91 0.23
N LYS A 38 16.93 3.75 0.86
CA LYS A 38 16.38 2.46 0.42
C LYS A 38 14.86 2.48 0.33
N VAL A 39 14.18 3.03 1.34
CA VAL A 39 12.71 3.16 1.34
C VAL A 39 12.21 4.08 0.23
N ASN A 40 12.88 5.22 0.00
CA ASN A 40 12.49 6.16 -1.05
C ASN A 40 12.73 5.59 -2.46
N SER A 41 13.83 4.87 -2.69
CA SER A 41 14.09 4.18 -3.96
C SER A 41 13.00 3.14 -4.26
N LYS A 42 12.63 2.30 -3.27
CA LYS A 42 11.52 1.34 -3.42
C LYS A 42 10.19 2.04 -3.73
N ARG A 43 9.91 3.19 -3.09
CA ARG A 43 8.71 4.00 -3.38
C ARG A 43 8.72 4.55 -4.80
N MET A 44 9.86 5.04 -5.29
CA MET A 44 9.98 5.54 -6.67
C MET A 44 9.78 4.43 -7.69
N LEU A 45 10.40 3.26 -7.48
CA LEU A 45 10.21 2.09 -8.34
C LEU A 45 8.74 1.68 -8.43
N ARG A 46 8.03 1.65 -7.30
CA ARG A 46 6.58 1.36 -7.27
C ARG A 46 5.78 2.38 -8.09
N ILE A 47 6.10 3.67 -8.00
CA ILE A 47 5.42 4.72 -8.78
C ILE A 47 5.67 4.52 -10.27
N ILE A 48 6.91 4.22 -10.67
CA ILE A 48 7.27 3.95 -12.07
C ILE A 48 6.48 2.74 -12.59
N ASN A 49 6.49 1.62 -11.86
CA ASN A 49 5.74 0.42 -12.24
C ASN A 49 4.24 0.71 -12.38
N ASN A 50 3.65 1.45 -11.44
CA ASN A 50 2.23 1.82 -11.52
C ASN A 50 1.91 2.68 -12.76
N ILE A 51 2.81 3.60 -13.14
CA ILE A 51 2.66 4.39 -14.37
C ILE A 51 2.72 3.48 -15.59
N VAL A 52 3.72 2.60 -15.69
CA VAL A 52 3.88 1.66 -16.81
C VAL A 52 2.64 0.76 -16.94
N ASP A 53 2.17 0.19 -15.83
CA ASP A 53 1.00 -0.68 -15.83
C ASP A 53 -0.25 0.08 -16.26
N THR A 54 -0.43 1.31 -15.76
CA THR A 54 -1.58 2.16 -16.13
C THR A 54 -1.53 2.54 -17.61
N THR A 55 -0.36 2.87 -18.14
CA THR A 55 -0.19 3.16 -19.56
C THR A 55 -0.49 1.93 -20.42
N ARG A 56 -0.06 0.73 -20.02
CA ARG A 56 -0.38 -0.51 -20.72
C ARG A 56 -1.89 -0.79 -20.72
N ILE A 57 -2.57 -0.51 -19.61
CA ILE A 57 -4.03 -0.66 -19.53
C ILE A 57 -4.72 0.34 -20.47
N ASP A 58 -4.32 1.62 -20.44
CA ASP A 58 -4.92 2.68 -21.25
C ASP A 58 -4.72 2.47 -22.76
N THR A 59 -3.60 1.84 -23.14
CA THR A 59 -3.26 1.55 -24.54
C THR A 59 -3.79 0.19 -25.02
N GLY A 60 -4.40 -0.60 -24.14
CA GLY A 60 -4.86 -1.97 -24.46
C GLY A 60 -3.72 -2.99 -24.62
N GLU A 61 -2.48 -2.63 -24.26
CA GLU A 61 -1.32 -3.53 -24.29
C GLU A 61 -1.24 -4.43 -23.06
N PHE A 62 -2.05 -4.17 -22.03
CA PHE A 62 -2.11 -4.99 -20.84
C PHE A 62 -2.75 -6.35 -21.15
N ARG A 63 -1.98 -7.43 -20.98
CA ARG A 63 -2.43 -8.82 -21.15
C ARG A 63 -2.44 -9.52 -19.80
N ALA A 64 -3.63 -9.91 -19.35
CA ALA A 64 -3.80 -10.75 -18.18
C ALA A 64 -3.54 -12.22 -18.55
N ASP A 65 -2.84 -12.93 -17.68
CA ASP A 65 -2.57 -14.36 -17.83
C ASP A 65 -3.62 -15.17 -17.04
N PHE A 66 -4.76 -15.40 -17.68
CA PHE A 66 -5.88 -16.10 -17.05
C PHE A 66 -5.64 -17.61 -16.96
N GLY A 67 -5.79 -18.14 -15.75
CA GLY A 67 -5.88 -19.58 -15.48
C GLY A 67 -6.94 -19.87 -14.42
N ASN A 68 -7.19 -21.15 -14.16
CA ASN A 68 -8.04 -21.57 -13.05
C ASN A 68 -7.15 -21.79 -11.83
N TYR A 69 -7.37 -21.00 -10.79
CA TYR A 69 -6.59 -21.04 -9.55
C TYR A 69 -7.52 -21.01 -8.35
N GLU A 70 -7.01 -21.46 -7.20
CA GLU A 70 -7.72 -21.45 -5.94
C GLU A 70 -7.60 -20.05 -5.31
N ILE A 71 -8.74 -19.40 -5.08
CA ILE A 71 -8.80 -17.98 -4.69
C ILE A 71 -8.65 -17.76 -3.18
N VAL A 72 -9.12 -18.70 -2.35
CA VAL A 72 -9.15 -18.55 -0.89
C VAL A 72 -7.72 -18.50 -0.35
N SER A 73 -6.90 -19.49 -0.71
CA SER A 73 -5.48 -19.60 -0.40
C SER A 73 -4.68 -18.41 -0.89
N LEU A 74 -4.94 -17.91 -2.11
CA LEU A 74 -4.22 -16.73 -2.61
C LEU A 74 -4.48 -15.50 -1.74
N VAL A 75 -5.72 -15.25 -1.35
CA VAL A 75 -6.05 -14.09 -0.52
C VAL A 75 -5.52 -14.29 0.91
N GLU A 76 -5.64 -15.51 1.46
CA GLU A 76 -5.11 -15.88 2.77
C GLU A 76 -3.59 -15.69 2.83
N ASP A 77 -2.84 -16.22 1.85
CA ASP A 77 -1.38 -16.09 1.76
C ASP A 77 -0.95 -14.62 1.75
N VAL A 78 -1.64 -13.80 0.94
CA VAL A 78 -1.36 -12.36 0.89
C VAL A 78 -1.68 -11.70 2.23
N ALA A 79 -2.80 -12.02 2.86
CA ALA A 79 -3.15 -11.49 4.19
C ALA A 79 -2.08 -11.87 5.22
N MET A 80 -1.72 -13.14 5.31
CA MET A 80 -0.73 -13.69 6.23
C MET A 80 0.65 -13.06 6.03
N SER A 81 1.06 -12.79 4.79
CA SER A 81 2.31 -12.09 4.48
C SER A 81 2.40 -10.68 5.10
N THR A 82 1.26 -10.06 5.39
CA THR A 82 1.18 -8.69 5.93
C THR A 82 1.00 -8.63 7.44
N VAL A 83 0.62 -9.73 8.10
CA VAL A 83 0.32 -9.81 9.55
C VAL A 83 1.47 -9.26 10.40
N SER A 84 2.71 -9.66 10.13
CA SER A 84 3.88 -9.19 10.88
C SER A 84 4.05 -7.66 10.79
N PHE A 85 3.81 -7.08 9.60
CA PHE A 85 3.89 -5.64 9.40
C PHE A 85 2.73 -4.91 10.07
N ALA A 86 1.50 -5.41 9.96
CA ALA A 86 0.32 -4.86 10.63
C ALA A 86 0.49 -4.87 12.16
N LYS A 87 0.99 -5.97 12.73
CA LYS A 87 1.28 -6.10 14.16
C LYS A 87 2.30 -5.06 14.63
N SER A 88 3.32 -4.76 13.83
CA SER A 88 4.29 -3.68 14.12
C SER A 88 3.65 -2.28 14.20
N LYS A 89 2.42 -2.14 13.70
CA LYS A 89 1.58 -0.93 13.76
C LYS A 89 0.44 -1.03 14.79
N ASN A 90 0.44 -2.06 15.64
CA ASN A 90 -0.64 -2.34 16.60
C ASN A 90 -2.00 -2.55 15.91
N ILE A 91 -1.99 -3.30 14.81
CA ILE A 91 -3.17 -3.65 14.01
C ILE A 91 -3.28 -5.18 13.96
N SER A 92 -4.47 -5.73 14.25
CA SER A 92 -4.82 -7.12 13.99
C SER A 92 -5.43 -7.26 12.59
N ILE A 93 -5.14 -8.39 11.95
CA ILE A 93 -5.80 -8.81 10.72
C ILE A 93 -6.58 -10.09 11.05
N GLU A 94 -7.87 -10.08 10.74
CA GLU A 94 -8.79 -11.20 10.88
C GLU A 94 -9.17 -11.64 9.46
N PHE A 95 -9.06 -12.94 9.19
CA PHE A 95 -9.45 -13.55 7.93
C PHE A 95 -10.52 -14.60 8.21
N ASP A 96 -11.62 -14.54 7.48
CA ASP A 96 -12.72 -15.50 7.58
C ASP A 96 -13.27 -15.84 6.19
N THR A 97 -13.90 -17.01 6.08
CA THR A 97 -14.52 -17.44 4.84
C THR A 97 -15.66 -18.43 5.07
N ASN A 98 -16.68 -18.38 4.21
CA ASN A 98 -17.77 -19.37 4.19
C ASN A 98 -17.50 -20.55 3.25
N VAL A 99 -16.32 -20.63 2.63
CA VAL A 99 -15.92 -21.68 1.70
C VAL A 99 -14.46 -22.03 1.91
N GLU A 100 -14.13 -23.31 2.08
CA GLU A 100 -12.75 -23.75 2.33
C GLU A 100 -11.86 -23.58 1.10
N GLU A 101 -12.37 -23.95 -0.09
CA GLU A 101 -11.65 -23.83 -1.36
C GLU A 101 -12.61 -23.49 -2.50
N HIS A 102 -12.19 -22.60 -3.40
CA HIS A 102 -12.95 -22.29 -4.60
C HIS A 102 -12.05 -21.93 -5.78
N TYR A 103 -12.26 -22.57 -6.93
CA TYR A 103 -11.47 -22.35 -8.13
C TYR A 103 -12.20 -21.42 -9.10
N ILE A 104 -11.59 -20.30 -9.46
CA ILE A 104 -12.12 -19.34 -10.43
C ILE A 104 -11.09 -19.03 -11.50
N LYS A 105 -11.54 -18.47 -12.62
CA LYS A 105 -10.66 -18.04 -13.71
C LYS A 105 -10.16 -16.61 -13.47
N TYR A 106 -8.88 -16.45 -13.20
CA TYR A 106 -8.24 -15.14 -12.97
C TYR A 106 -6.74 -15.16 -13.24
N ASP A 107 -6.11 -13.98 -13.18
CA ASP A 107 -4.66 -13.81 -13.16
C ASP A 107 -4.20 -13.63 -11.69
N PRO A 108 -3.44 -14.56 -11.12
CA PRO A 108 -2.98 -14.51 -9.73
C PRO A 108 -2.24 -13.23 -9.37
N SER A 109 -1.38 -12.75 -10.27
CA SER A 109 -0.57 -11.56 -10.03
C SER A 109 -1.42 -10.30 -9.91
N MET A 110 -2.54 -10.25 -10.64
CA MET A 110 -3.48 -9.13 -10.58
C MET A 110 -4.28 -9.14 -9.28
N ILE A 111 -4.82 -10.29 -8.86
CA ILE A 111 -5.57 -10.39 -7.61
C ILE A 111 -4.65 -10.16 -6.41
N GLU A 112 -3.44 -10.74 -6.40
CA GLU A 112 -2.42 -10.46 -5.38
C GLU A 112 -2.19 -8.96 -5.23
N LYS A 113 -2.01 -8.26 -6.37
CA LYS A 113 -1.80 -6.81 -6.39
C LYS A 113 -3.02 -6.04 -5.86
N ILE A 114 -4.24 -6.46 -6.18
CA ILE A 114 -5.48 -5.85 -5.67
C ILE A 114 -5.58 -6.02 -4.16
N VAL A 115 -5.47 -7.26 -3.67
CA VAL A 115 -5.57 -7.62 -2.24
C VAL A 115 -4.50 -6.88 -1.45
N LEU A 116 -3.23 -6.92 -1.89
CA LEU A 116 -2.14 -6.23 -1.22
C LEU A 116 -2.34 -4.71 -1.19
N ASN A 117 -2.85 -4.11 -2.26
CA ASN A 117 -3.14 -2.68 -2.29
C ASN A 117 -4.22 -2.30 -1.26
N LEU A 118 -5.31 -3.07 -1.19
CA LEU A 118 -6.39 -2.84 -0.23
C LEU A 118 -5.91 -3.00 1.21
N ILE A 119 -5.24 -4.10 1.54
CA ILE A 119 -4.66 -4.32 2.88
C ILE A 119 -3.66 -3.21 3.23
N SER A 120 -2.80 -2.81 2.29
CA SER A 120 -1.82 -1.75 2.55
C SER A 120 -2.48 -0.40 2.82
N ASN A 121 -3.62 -0.12 2.17
CA ASN A 121 -4.41 1.08 2.42
C ASN A 121 -5.07 1.00 3.80
N SER A 122 -5.71 -0.12 4.15
CA SER A 122 -6.27 -0.31 5.49
C SER A 122 -5.20 -0.12 6.56
N ILE A 123 -4.05 -0.81 6.49
CA ILE A 123 -2.93 -0.60 7.44
C ILE A 123 -2.50 0.89 7.52
N LYS A 124 -2.43 1.58 6.38
CA LYS A 124 -2.03 2.99 6.33
C LYS A 124 -3.02 3.89 7.08
N TYR A 125 -4.32 3.63 6.97
CA TYR A 125 -5.40 4.50 7.47
C TYR A 125 -5.96 4.07 8.83
N THR A 126 -5.72 2.82 9.25
CA THR A 126 -6.11 2.27 10.55
C THR A 126 -5.11 2.57 11.66
N LYS A 127 -3.84 2.87 11.33
CA LYS A 127 -2.80 3.22 12.33
C LYS A 127 -3.13 4.45 13.22
N TYR A 128 -4.18 5.19 12.90
CA TYR A 128 -4.67 6.35 13.64
C TYR A 128 -5.83 6.01 14.60
N SER A 129 -6.27 4.74 14.64
CA SER A 129 -7.32 4.28 15.55
C SER A 129 -6.87 4.40 17.01
N LYS A 130 -7.73 5.00 17.85
CA LYS A 130 -7.49 5.18 19.30
C LYS A 130 -7.67 3.89 20.11
N TYR A 131 -8.33 2.87 19.55
CA TYR A 131 -8.79 1.68 20.28
C TYR A 131 -8.04 0.39 19.88
N GLY A 132 -6.93 0.52 19.15
CA GLY A 132 -6.31 -0.60 18.44
C GLY A 132 -6.90 -0.77 17.04
N GLY A 133 -6.07 -1.13 16.09
CA GLY A 133 -6.49 -1.29 14.70
C GLY A 133 -6.99 -2.70 14.43
N ILE A 134 -8.08 -2.83 13.69
CA ILE A 134 -8.62 -4.10 13.22
C ILE A 134 -8.88 -3.97 11.73
N ILE A 135 -8.41 -4.96 10.98
CA ILE A 135 -8.72 -5.16 9.56
C ILE A 135 -9.35 -6.53 9.44
N LYS A 136 -10.54 -6.61 8.85
CA LYS A 136 -11.22 -7.87 8.55
C LYS A 136 -11.22 -8.11 7.05
N ILE A 137 -10.95 -9.35 6.67
CA ILE A 137 -10.92 -9.82 5.29
C ILE A 137 -11.84 -11.03 5.23
N ASP A 138 -12.99 -10.87 4.56
CA ASP A 138 -13.97 -11.94 4.43
C ASP A 138 -14.04 -12.41 2.98
N ILE A 139 -14.00 -13.73 2.76
CA ILE A 139 -14.31 -14.32 1.46
C ILE A 139 -15.65 -15.03 1.54
N ILE A 140 -16.61 -14.53 0.75
CA ILE A 140 -17.97 -15.03 0.74
C ILE A 140 -18.30 -15.52 -0.67
N LEU A 141 -18.53 -16.82 -0.80
CA LEU A 141 -19.16 -17.42 -1.97
C LEU A 141 -20.68 -17.23 -1.88
N GLU A 142 -21.24 -16.47 -2.83
CA GLU A 142 -22.66 -16.24 -3.00
C GLU A 142 -23.10 -16.69 -4.38
N GLU A 143 -23.88 -17.77 -4.47
CA GLU A 143 -24.40 -18.34 -5.73
C GLU A 143 -23.37 -18.44 -6.87
N LYS A 144 -23.23 -17.38 -7.67
CA LYS A 144 -22.36 -17.28 -8.86
C LYS A 144 -21.16 -16.35 -8.69
N TRP A 145 -21.04 -15.70 -7.54
CA TRP A 145 -20.05 -14.67 -7.28
C TRP A 145 -19.24 -15.03 -6.05
N ILE A 146 -17.95 -14.72 -6.12
CA ILE A 146 -17.11 -14.64 -4.95
C ILE A 146 -16.91 -13.18 -4.59
N LYS A 147 -17.16 -12.84 -3.33
CA LYS A 147 -16.92 -11.51 -2.76
C LYS A 147 -15.71 -11.60 -1.85
N ILE A 148 -14.78 -10.67 -2.02
CA ILE A 148 -13.66 -10.45 -1.10
C ILE A 148 -13.91 -9.09 -0.46
N LEU A 149 -14.28 -9.10 0.81
CA LEU A 149 -14.62 -7.90 1.57
C LEU A 149 -13.42 -7.48 2.41
N PHE A 150 -13.18 -6.18 2.47
CA PHE A 150 -12.15 -5.57 3.32
C PHE A 150 -12.83 -4.52 4.19
N GLU A 151 -12.80 -4.73 5.51
CA GLU A 151 -13.29 -3.79 6.50
C GLU A 151 -12.14 -3.33 7.39
N ASP A 152 -12.09 -2.04 7.72
CA ASP A 152 -11.15 -1.54 8.71
C ASP A 152 -11.78 -0.48 9.61
N ASN A 153 -11.31 -0.40 10.86
CA ASN A 153 -11.77 0.59 11.83
C ASN A 153 -10.91 1.88 11.82
N GLY A 154 -10.38 2.24 10.66
CA GLY A 154 -9.55 3.44 10.50
C GLY A 154 -10.33 4.75 10.45
N ILE A 155 -9.69 5.78 9.91
CA ILE A 155 -10.24 7.14 9.86
C ILE A 155 -11.51 7.28 8.99
N GLY A 156 -11.85 6.25 8.23
CA GLY A 156 -12.95 6.27 7.26
C GLY A 156 -12.68 7.14 6.04
N ILE A 157 -13.67 7.17 5.15
CA ILE A 157 -13.65 7.97 3.92
C ILE A 157 -14.76 9.02 4.03
N PRO A 158 -14.45 10.33 3.94
CA PRO A 158 -15.46 11.39 3.92
C PRO A 158 -16.49 11.18 2.80
N LEU A 159 -17.74 11.57 3.03
CA LEU A 159 -18.84 11.27 2.12
C LEU A 159 -18.62 11.88 0.72
N GLU A 160 -18.14 13.12 0.69
CA GLU A 160 -17.79 13.88 -0.51
C GLU A 160 -16.61 13.29 -1.31
N MET A 161 -15.90 12.34 -0.72
CA MET A 161 -14.75 11.68 -1.32
C MET A 161 -15.05 10.30 -1.88
N LYS A 162 -16.19 9.68 -1.54
CA LYS A 162 -16.48 8.28 -1.89
C LYS A 162 -16.40 8.00 -3.39
N ASP A 163 -16.93 8.91 -4.22
CA ASP A 163 -16.93 8.72 -5.68
C ASP A 163 -15.56 8.98 -6.33
N LYS A 164 -14.63 9.59 -5.58
CA LYS A 164 -13.34 10.07 -6.10
C LYS A 164 -12.15 9.27 -5.59
N ILE A 165 -12.36 8.27 -4.73
CA ILE A 165 -11.25 7.50 -4.13
C ILE A 165 -10.47 6.66 -5.16
N PHE A 166 -11.07 6.40 -6.31
CA PHE A 166 -10.46 5.68 -7.43
C PHE A 166 -9.88 6.63 -8.50
N ASP A 167 -10.05 7.95 -8.35
CA ASP A 167 -9.47 8.93 -9.27
C ASP A 167 -7.95 8.94 -9.17
N ARG A 168 -7.30 9.07 -10.34
CA ARG A 168 -5.84 9.11 -10.41
C ARG A 168 -5.29 10.29 -9.62
N PHE A 169 -4.18 10.04 -8.92
CA PHE A 169 -3.41 11.03 -8.15
C PHE A 169 -4.13 11.65 -6.95
N LEU A 170 -5.34 11.22 -6.62
CA LEU A 170 -6.08 11.75 -5.50
C LEU A 170 -5.62 11.10 -4.18
N ARG A 171 -5.43 11.91 -3.13
CA ARG A 171 -5.04 11.44 -1.79
C ARG A 171 -5.80 12.22 -0.72
N LEU A 172 -6.41 11.48 0.21
CA LEU A 172 -7.06 12.05 1.41
C LEU A 172 -6.10 12.84 2.31
N ASP A 173 -4.79 12.63 2.21
CA ASP A 173 -3.79 13.39 2.98
C ASP A 173 -3.86 14.92 2.71
N ASN A 174 -4.38 15.36 1.56
CA ASN A 174 -4.55 16.79 1.25
C ASN A 174 -5.76 17.44 1.94
N SER A 175 -6.78 16.67 2.36
CA SER A 175 -7.93 17.18 3.11
C SER A 175 -7.70 17.16 4.62
N LEU A 176 -6.96 16.16 5.13
CA LEU A 176 -6.58 16.09 6.55
C LEU A 176 -5.67 17.25 6.99
N ARG A 177 -4.84 17.80 6.09
CA ARG A 177 -4.10 19.04 6.38
C ARG A 177 -5.02 20.25 6.61
N ARG A 178 -6.16 20.33 5.92
CA ARG A 178 -7.11 21.44 6.10
C ARG A 178 -7.89 21.34 7.41
N LEU A 179 -8.18 20.13 7.89
CA LEU A 179 -8.85 19.91 9.18
C LEU A 179 -7.97 20.35 10.38
N ASN A 180 -6.65 20.40 10.22
CA ASN A 180 -5.73 20.87 11.26
C ASN A 180 -5.34 22.36 11.13
N GLU A 181 -5.83 23.08 10.11
CA GLU A 181 -5.54 24.51 9.89
C GLU A 181 -6.71 25.43 10.32
N GLY A 182 -7.73 24.88 10.99
CA GLY A 182 -8.93 25.63 11.39
C GLY A 182 -9.26 25.50 12.87
N VAL A 183 -8.36 25.95 13.76
CA VAL A 183 -8.69 26.56 15.06
C VAL A 183 -7.56 27.54 15.42
N GLU A 184 -7.69 28.79 14.95
CA GLU A 184 -7.33 29.99 15.70
C GLU A 184 -8.56 30.91 15.71
#